data_AF-A0A7S0AC03-F1
#
_entry.id   AF-A0A7S0AC03-F1
#
_cell.length_a   1.000
_cell.length_b   1.000
_cell.length_c   1.000
_cell.angle_alpha   90.00
_cell.angle_beta   90.00
_cell.angle_gamma   90.00
#
_symmetry.space_group_name_H-M   'P 1'
#
loop_
_entity.id
_entity.type
_entity.pdbx_description
1 polymer ?
#
loop_
_entity_poly.entity_id
_entity_poly.type
_entity_poly.pdbx_seq_one_letter_code
_entity_poly.pdbx_strand_id
1 'polypeptide(L)'
;AGPRFGLCCPSGARAAMAQEEGEGASGDKEGSAPAPAEHLRFVREAKSAEDRAGALRELHARVRSGELRDWPFNEEFYAEFFAFHVLALSWGRDLPTEADHARQILLGVVRFPEFDVKAAEPHITDELLWKLGSKTDGTALQEEWPFIRDILLWVYEHFVARRSQVRSLVGRTLRSFCKFAHRNVPVAPLLQVLAPVIRGFKMPLSQVHIALLLEILLPMHRPNEWLQWDRQTPLISMYHKELVHCIILFLEKQPSLSVRCV
;
A
#
# COMPACT_ATOMS: atom_id res chain seq x y z
N ALA A 1 -19.67 18.49 18.31
CA ALA A 1 -20.82 17.77 17.74
C ALA A 1 -20.36 17.07 16.46
N GLY A 2 -20.69 15.79 16.30
CA GLY A 2 -20.26 14.92 15.18
C GLY A 2 -19.42 13.72 15.69
N PRO A 3 -19.73 12.47 15.31
CA PRO A 3 -20.08 11.47 16.32
C PRO A 3 -19.10 10.29 16.47
N ARG A 4 -19.02 9.80 17.71
CA ARG A 4 -18.48 8.49 18.09
C ARG A 4 -19.49 7.42 17.70
N PHE A 5 -19.11 6.48 16.83
CA PHE A 5 -19.89 5.26 16.63
C PHE A 5 -19.43 4.21 17.64
N GLY A 6 -20.32 3.93 18.59
CA GLY A 6 -20.17 2.90 19.60
C GLY A 6 -20.37 1.51 18.99
N LEU A 7 -19.50 0.60 19.42
CA LEU A 7 -19.67 -0.84 19.31
C LEU A 7 -20.87 -1.26 20.16
N CYS A 8 -21.80 -1.99 19.56
CA CYS A 8 -22.84 -2.71 20.27
C CYS A 8 -22.77 -4.17 19.82
N CYS A 9 -22.13 -5.01 20.63
CA CYS A 9 -22.29 -6.47 20.57
C CYS A 9 -23.50 -6.84 21.42
N PRO A 10 -24.38 -7.76 20.99
CA PRO A 10 -25.20 -8.52 21.90
C PRO A 10 -24.50 -9.84 22.25
N SER A 11 -24.14 -9.98 23.52
CA SER A 11 -23.82 -11.23 24.17
C SER A 11 -25.10 -11.95 24.59
N GLY A 12 -25.18 -13.26 24.31
CA GLY A 12 -25.85 -14.22 25.20
C GLY A 12 -27.04 -14.97 24.62
N ALA A 13 -26.85 -16.27 24.39
CA ALA A 13 -27.78 -17.32 24.81
C ALA A 13 -27.08 -18.69 24.85
N ARG A 14 -27.04 -19.29 26.03
CA ARG A 14 -26.70 -20.70 26.30
C ARG A 14 -27.82 -21.61 25.77
N ALA A 15 -27.45 -22.78 25.25
CA ALA A 15 -28.22 -24.00 25.41
C ALA A 15 -27.26 -25.20 25.42
N ALA A 16 -27.47 -26.11 26.38
CA ALA A 16 -26.74 -27.34 26.59
C ALA A 16 -27.72 -28.53 26.48
N MET A 17 -27.16 -29.74 26.25
CA MET A 17 -27.78 -31.08 26.07
C MET A 17 -28.33 -31.36 24.66
N ALA A 18 -28.14 -32.53 24.04
CA ALA A 18 -27.94 -33.89 24.57
C ALA A 18 -27.04 -34.74 23.64
N GLN A 19 -26.49 -35.82 24.19
CA GLN A 19 -25.83 -36.92 23.46
C GLN A 19 -26.88 -37.76 22.72
N GLU A 20 -26.53 -38.29 21.55
CA GLU A 20 -26.88 -39.65 21.14
C GLU A 20 -25.86 -40.14 20.09
N GLU A 21 -25.37 -41.36 20.30
CA GLU A 21 -24.45 -42.09 19.43
C GLU A 21 -25.19 -42.63 18.20
N GLY A 22 -24.49 -42.66 17.07
CA GLY A 22 -24.92 -43.35 15.85
C GLY A 22 -23.72 -43.64 14.96
N GLU A 23 -23.18 -44.86 15.06
CA GLU A 23 -22.26 -45.44 14.06
C GLU A 23 -23.00 -45.65 12.74
N GLY A 24 -22.40 -45.26 11.61
CA GLY A 24 -22.94 -45.54 10.29
C GLY A 24 -22.23 -44.86 9.13
N ALA A 25 -21.22 -45.55 8.60
CA ALA A 25 -20.82 -45.66 7.18
C ALA A 25 -20.71 -44.44 6.25
N SER A 26 -19.50 -44.31 5.67
CA SER A 26 -19.16 -43.91 4.29
C SER A 26 -19.94 -42.78 3.61
N GLY A 27 -19.24 -41.69 3.31
CA GLY A 27 -19.71 -40.68 2.36
C GLY A 27 -18.60 -39.69 2.05
N ASP A 28 -17.93 -39.94 0.92
CA ASP A 28 -17.32 -39.01 -0.03
C ASP A 28 -16.69 -37.67 0.41
N LYS A 29 -15.48 -37.47 -0.12
CA LYS A 29 -14.69 -36.23 -0.12
C LYS A 29 -15.53 -35.04 -0.61
N GLU A 30 -16.05 -34.23 0.29
CA GLU A 30 -16.44 -32.86 -0.02
C GLU A 30 -15.21 -31.94 0.12
N GLY A 31 -14.94 -31.20 -0.96
CA GLY A 31 -13.74 -30.40 -1.15
C GLY A 31 -13.56 -29.33 -0.08
N SER A 32 -12.64 -29.58 0.85
CA SER A 32 -12.00 -28.52 1.63
C SER A 32 -11.43 -27.50 0.63
N ALA A 33 -11.87 -26.24 0.72
CA ALA A 33 -11.23 -25.17 -0.02
C ALA A 33 -9.72 -25.21 0.24
N PRO A 34 -8.86 -25.04 -0.79
CA PRO A 34 -7.41 -25.06 -0.60
C PRO A 34 -6.99 -23.96 0.37
N ALA A 35 -5.96 -24.24 1.17
CA ALA A 35 -5.49 -23.30 2.19
C ALA A 35 -5.06 -21.97 1.55
N PRO A 36 -5.14 -20.82 2.27
CA PRO A 36 -4.75 -19.52 1.74
C PRO A 36 -3.35 -19.47 1.12
N ALA A 37 -2.39 -20.18 1.73
CA ALA A 37 -1.04 -20.32 1.20
C ALA A 37 -1.02 -21.06 -0.14
N GLU A 38 -1.81 -22.12 -0.30
CA GLU A 38 -1.98 -22.84 -1.57
C GLU A 38 -2.67 -21.97 -2.63
N HIS A 39 -3.62 -21.12 -2.24
CA HIS A 39 -4.29 -20.20 -3.15
C HIS A 39 -3.36 -19.07 -3.62
N LEU A 40 -2.58 -18.49 -2.71
CA LEU A 40 -1.53 -17.51 -3.03
C LEU A 40 -0.48 -18.14 -3.94
N ARG A 41 -0.10 -19.38 -3.66
CA ARG A 41 0.81 -20.17 -4.49
C ARG A 41 0.22 -20.49 -5.86
N PHE A 42 -1.07 -20.79 -5.94
CA PHE A 42 -1.77 -21.02 -7.22
C PHE A 42 -1.77 -19.75 -8.08
N VAL A 43 -2.05 -18.58 -7.49
CA VAL A 43 -1.94 -17.29 -8.20
C VAL A 43 -0.50 -17.07 -8.69
N ARG A 44 0.51 -17.45 -7.88
CA ARG A 44 1.92 -17.33 -8.22
C ARG A 44 2.35 -18.27 -9.35
N GLU A 45 1.78 -19.48 -9.40
CA GLU A 45 2.11 -20.53 -10.38
C GLU A 45 1.26 -20.46 -11.66
N ALA A 46 0.30 -19.53 -11.75
CA ALA A 46 -0.56 -19.34 -12.92
C ALA A 46 0.27 -19.03 -14.18
N LYS A 47 0.15 -19.92 -15.18
CA LYS A 47 0.92 -19.86 -16.43
C LYS A 47 0.33 -18.88 -17.46
N SER A 48 -0.98 -18.63 -17.41
CA SER A 48 -1.66 -17.68 -18.30
C SER A 48 -2.15 -16.44 -17.53
N ALA A 49 -2.29 -15.32 -18.25
CA ALA A 49 -2.85 -14.09 -17.69
C ALA A 49 -4.34 -14.24 -17.31
N GLU A 50 -5.09 -15.04 -18.06
CA GLU A 50 -6.51 -15.31 -17.79
C GLU A 50 -6.70 -16.11 -16.49
N ASP A 51 -5.90 -17.15 -16.29
CA ASP A 51 -5.91 -17.96 -15.07
C ASP A 51 -5.55 -17.10 -13.86
N ARG A 52 -4.53 -16.24 -14.00
CA ARG A 52 -4.11 -15.32 -12.94
C ARG A 52 -5.21 -14.33 -12.59
N ALA A 53 -5.83 -13.70 -13.58
CA ALA A 53 -6.95 -12.78 -13.36
C ALA A 53 -8.15 -13.46 -12.71
N GLY A 54 -8.42 -14.74 -13.05
CA GLY A 54 -9.42 -15.56 -12.37
C GLY A 54 -9.09 -15.80 -10.90
N ALA A 55 -7.87 -16.27 -10.63
CA ALA A 55 -7.40 -16.57 -9.28
C ALA A 55 -7.34 -15.31 -8.39
N LEU A 56 -6.95 -14.17 -8.94
CA LEU A 56 -6.95 -12.87 -8.24
C LEU A 56 -8.35 -12.41 -7.85
N ARG A 57 -9.32 -12.57 -8.76
CA ARG A 57 -10.73 -12.23 -8.47
C ARG A 57 -11.29 -13.09 -7.35
N GLU A 58 -11.01 -14.40 -7.39
CA GLU A 58 -11.42 -15.34 -6.36
C GLU A 58 -10.79 -15.00 -5.00
N LEU A 59 -9.47 -14.79 -4.97
CA LEU A 59 -8.76 -14.42 -3.74
C LEU A 59 -9.28 -13.09 -3.16
N HIS A 60 -9.50 -12.09 -4.02
CA HIS A 60 -10.08 -10.83 -3.59
C HIS A 60 -11.50 -11.00 -3.04
N ALA A 61 -12.33 -11.86 -3.65
CA ALA A 61 -13.67 -12.17 -3.14
C ALA A 61 -13.62 -12.79 -1.73
N ARG A 62 -12.70 -13.72 -1.48
CA ARG A 62 -12.50 -14.36 -0.17
C ARG A 62 -12.00 -13.40 0.89
N VAL A 63 -11.09 -12.49 0.53
CA VAL A 63 -10.68 -11.39 1.43
C VAL A 63 -11.89 -10.52 1.80
N ARG A 64 -12.78 -10.26 0.85
CA ARG A 64 -13.98 -9.46 1.08
C ARG A 64 -15.06 -10.19 1.89
N SER A 65 -15.27 -11.49 1.67
CA SER A 65 -16.23 -12.29 2.44
C SER A 65 -15.74 -12.55 3.86
N GLY A 66 -14.42 -12.46 4.09
CA GLY A 66 -13.80 -12.72 5.38
C GLY A 66 -13.43 -14.19 5.57
N GLU A 67 -13.68 -15.06 4.59
CA GLU A 67 -13.29 -16.48 4.61
C GLU A 67 -11.79 -16.67 4.87
N LEU A 68 -10.95 -15.72 4.45
CA LEU A 68 -9.51 -15.79 4.70
C LEU A 68 -9.17 -15.72 6.20
N ARG A 69 -10.06 -15.17 7.04
CA ARG A 69 -9.87 -15.02 8.48
C ARG A 69 -10.01 -16.34 9.24
N ASP A 70 -10.72 -17.30 8.66
CA ASP A 70 -10.93 -18.62 9.27
C ASP A 70 -9.67 -19.50 9.25
N TRP A 71 -8.61 -19.02 8.61
CA TRP A 71 -7.36 -19.73 8.42
C TRP A 71 -6.23 -19.19 9.29
N PRO A 72 -5.24 -20.02 9.66
CA PRO A 72 -4.14 -19.60 10.50
C PRO A 72 -3.16 -18.68 9.74
N PHE A 73 -2.87 -17.51 10.33
CA PHE A 73 -1.86 -16.56 9.86
C PHE A 73 -0.49 -16.98 10.38
N ASN A 74 0.03 -18.08 9.85
CA ASN A 74 1.32 -18.66 10.22
C ASN A 74 2.48 -18.10 9.37
N GLU A 75 3.71 -18.50 9.67
CA GLU A 75 4.92 -18.06 8.95
C GLU A 75 4.86 -18.33 7.44
N GLU A 76 4.31 -19.49 7.04
CA GLU A 76 4.13 -19.84 5.64
C GLU A 76 3.16 -18.90 4.92
N PHE A 77 2.06 -18.53 5.56
CA PHE A 77 1.11 -17.55 5.02
C PHE A 77 1.80 -16.21 4.76
N TYR A 78 2.56 -15.67 5.71
CA TYR A 78 3.25 -14.40 5.51
C TYR A 78 4.30 -14.49 4.39
N ALA A 79 5.07 -15.58 4.33
CA ALA A 79 6.05 -15.80 3.26
C ALA A 79 5.39 -15.78 1.88
N GLU A 80 4.31 -16.54 1.69
CA GLU A 80 3.56 -16.60 0.43
C GLU A 80 2.86 -15.27 0.13
N PHE A 81 2.30 -14.60 1.14
CA PHE A 81 1.64 -13.31 1.00
C PHE A 81 2.60 -12.25 0.48
N PHE A 82 3.79 -12.07 1.08
CA PHE A 82 4.74 -11.07 0.59
C PHE A 82 5.41 -11.47 -0.73
N ALA A 83 5.67 -12.76 -0.95
CA ALA A 83 6.15 -13.24 -2.24
C ALA A 83 5.15 -12.93 -3.37
N PHE A 84 3.85 -13.10 -3.11
CA PHE A 84 2.78 -12.70 -4.03
C PHE A 84 2.85 -11.20 -4.35
N HIS A 85 3.03 -10.32 -3.36
CA HIS A 85 3.11 -8.88 -3.61
C HIS A 85 4.39 -8.47 -4.36
N VAL A 86 5.51 -9.14 -4.12
CA VAL A 86 6.76 -8.96 -4.89
C VAL A 86 6.55 -9.34 -6.36
N LEU A 87 5.84 -10.44 -6.61
CA LEU A 87 5.47 -10.85 -7.97
C LEU A 87 4.49 -9.87 -8.61
N ALA A 88 3.50 -9.37 -7.85
CA ALA A 88 2.53 -8.39 -8.32
C ALA A 88 3.21 -7.10 -8.82
N LEU A 89 4.25 -6.65 -8.10
CA LEU A 89 5.09 -5.52 -8.53
C LEU A 89 5.96 -5.85 -9.76
N SER A 90 5.96 -7.08 -10.26
CA SER A 90 6.70 -7.49 -11.46
C SER A 90 5.78 -7.73 -12.66
N TRP A 91 4.45 -7.60 -12.50
CA TRP A 91 3.53 -7.77 -13.62
C TRP A 91 3.71 -6.66 -14.66
N GLY A 92 3.50 -7.06 -15.91
CA GLY A 92 3.74 -6.26 -17.10
C GLY A 92 2.61 -5.29 -17.41
N ARG A 93 2.77 -4.54 -18.50
CA ARG A 93 1.92 -3.39 -18.85
C ARG A 93 0.50 -3.75 -19.27
N ASP A 94 0.24 -5.02 -19.57
CA ASP A 94 -1.00 -5.44 -20.23
C ASP A 94 -2.16 -5.67 -19.25
N LEU A 95 -1.91 -5.59 -17.93
CA LEU A 95 -2.82 -6.10 -16.89
C LEU A 95 -3.02 -5.11 -15.73
N PRO A 96 -3.56 -3.89 -15.96
CA PRO A 96 -3.75 -2.88 -14.92
C PRO A 96 -4.74 -3.31 -13.81
N THR A 97 -5.68 -4.19 -14.12
CA THR A 97 -6.65 -4.73 -13.16
C THR A 97 -6.02 -5.64 -12.12
N GLU A 98 -4.92 -6.31 -12.46
CA GLU A 98 -4.21 -7.21 -11.53
C GLU A 98 -3.56 -6.42 -10.40
N ALA A 99 -2.98 -5.25 -10.70
CA ALA A 99 -2.37 -4.39 -9.70
C ALA A 99 -3.40 -3.85 -8.69
N ASP A 100 -4.61 -3.50 -9.13
CA ASP A 100 -5.67 -3.10 -8.19
C ASP A 100 -6.13 -4.29 -7.34
N HIS A 101 -6.29 -5.49 -7.92
CA HIS A 101 -6.61 -6.68 -7.12
C HIS A 101 -5.55 -6.96 -6.05
N ALA A 102 -4.26 -6.95 -6.41
CA ALA A 102 -3.18 -7.10 -5.45
C ALA A 102 -3.22 -6.05 -4.35
N ARG A 103 -3.53 -4.78 -4.70
CA ARG A 103 -3.72 -3.70 -3.73
C ARG A 103 -4.88 -3.95 -2.78
N GLN A 104 -6.04 -4.36 -3.28
CA GLN A 104 -7.20 -4.63 -2.45
C GLN A 104 -6.96 -5.82 -1.52
N ILE A 105 -6.29 -6.86 -2.02
CA ILE A 105 -5.88 -8.02 -1.21
C ILE A 105 -4.95 -7.56 -0.09
N LEU A 106 -3.90 -6.77 -0.40
CA LEU A 106 -3.01 -6.20 0.62
C LEU A 106 -3.82 -5.48 1.70
N LEU A 107 -4.62 -4.49 1.30
CA LEU A 107 -5.35 -3.62 2.21
C LEU A 107 -6.40 -4.37 3.02
N GLY A 108 -7.03 -5.39 2.45
CA GLY A 108 -8.00 -6.22 3.14
C GLY A 108 -7.32 -7.09 4.20
N VAL A 109 -6.25 -7.78 3.82
CA VAL A 109 -5.54 -8.71 4.71
C VAL A 109 -4.89 -7.99 5.89
N VAL A 110 -4.20 -6.87 5.66
CA VAL A 110 -3.53 -6.11 6.74
C VAL A 110 -4.51 -5.44 7.71
N ARG A 111 -5.81 -5.41 7.38
CA ARG A 111 -6.88 -4.88 8.25
C ARG A 111 -7.57 -5.95 9.07
N PHE A 112 -7.28 -7.22 8.83
CA PHE A 112 -7.83 -8.29 9.65
C PHE A 112 -7.26 -8.23 11.07
N PRO A 113 -8.10 -8.41 12.11
CA PRO A 113 -7.61 -8.42 13.49
C PRO A 113 -6.68 -9.61 13.78
N GLU A 114 -6.76 -10.67 12.97
CA GLU A 114 -5.88 -11.85 13.05
C GLU A 114 -4.47 -11.59 12.47
N PHE A 115 -4.27 -10.51 11.72
CA PHE A 115 -2.98 -10.18 11.11
C PHE A 115 -2.00 -9.62 12.17
N ASP A 116 -0.88 -10.32 12.38
CA ASP A 116 0.19 -9.90 13.29
C ASP A 116 1.33 -9.22 12.53
N VAL A 117 1.46 -7.91 12.76
CA VAL A 117 2.54 -7.07 12.21
C VAL A 117 3.92 -7.56 12.63
N LYS A 118 4.10 -8.10 13.84
CA LYS A 118 5.40 -8.58 14.31
C LYS A 118 5.81 -9.86 13.58
N ALA A 119 4.85 -10.77 13.40
CA ALA A 119 5.07 -12.00 12.63
C ALA A 119 5.36 -11.70 11.15
N ALA A 120 4.80 -10.62 10.60
CA ALA A 120 5.05 -10.18 9.23
C ALA A 120 6.45 -9.56 8.99
N GLU A 121 7.09 -9.00 10.02
CA GLU A 121 8.34 -8.23 9.89
C GLU A 121 9.50 -8.98 9.18
N PRO A 122 9.78 -10.26 9.48
CA PRO A 122 10.84 -11.03 8.79
C PRO A 122 10.60 -11.20 7.29
N HIS A 123 9.34 -11.15 6.86
CA HIS A 123 8.94 -11.37 5.47
C HIS A 123 8.92 -10.09 4.63
N ILE A 124 9.12 -8.92 5.25
CA ILE A 124 9.36 -7.66 4.54
C ILE A 124 10.80 -7.65 4.05
N THR A 125 11.05 -8.35 2.94
CA THR A 125 12.38 -8.55 2.39
C THR A 125 12.96 -7.29 1.72
N ASP A 126 14.28 -7.25 1.57
CA ASP A 126 14.94 -6.19 0.79
C ASP A 126 14.53 -6.23 -0.69
N GLU A 127 14.14 -7.39 -1.21
CA GLU A 127 13.61 -7.54 -2.57
C GLU A 127 12.34 -6.73 -2.78
N LEU A 128 11.41 -6.75 -1.82
CA LEU A 128 10.18 -5.94 -1.89
C LEU A 128 10.51 -4.45 -2.02
N LEU A 129 11.42 -3.95 -1.19
CA LEU A 129 11.83 -2.55 -1.23
C LEU A 129 12.59 -2.20 -2.51
N TRP A 130 13.41 -3.11 -3.02
CA TRP A 130 14.11 -2.94 -4.29
C TRP A 130 13.12 -2.86 -5.46
N LYS A 131 12.11 -3.74 -5.51
CA LYS A 131 11.04 -3.72 -6.52
C LYS A 131 10.24 -2.43 -6.49
N LEU A 132 9.83 -2.00 -5.30
CA LEU A 132 9.16 -0.69 -5.12
C LEU A 132 10.05 0.44 -5.64
N GLY A 133 11.36 0.39 -5.38
CA GLY A 133 12.30 1.37 -5.89
C GLY A 133 12.40 1.40 -7.40
N SER A 134 12.56 0.24 -8.02
CA SER A 134 12.58 0.10 -9.49
C SER A 134 11.30 0.64 -10.13
N LYS A 135 10.13 0.40 -9.51
CA LYS A 135 8.84 0.96 -9.93
C LYS A 135 8.83 2.49 -9.83
N THR A 136 9.24 3.05 -8.70
CA THR A 136 9.28 4.50 -8.49
C THR A 136 10.31 5.22 -9.37
N ASP A 137 11.37 4.55 -9.83
CA ASP A 137 12.41 5.13 -10.68
C ASP A 137 11.97 5.28 -12.16
N GLY A 138 10.75 4.85 -12.51
CA GLY A 138 10.12 5.16 -13.80
C GLY A 138 9.61 3.95 -14.59
N THR A 139 9.60 2.76 -13.99
CA THR A 139 9.05 1.56 -14.64
C THR A 139 7.56 1.34 -14.35
N ALA A 140 7.00 2.08 -13.39
CA ALA A 140 5.60 1.98 -13.01
C ALA A 140 4.65 2.63 -14.03
N LEU A 141 3.53 1.97 -14.31
CA LEU A 141 2.39 2.56 -15.00
C LEU A 141 1.53 3.41 -14.06
N GLN A 142 0.74 4.32 -14.62
CA GLN A 142 -0.14 5.23 -13.86
C GLN A 142 -1.08 4.47 -12.91
N GLU A 143 -1.63 3.34 -13.34
CA GLU A 143 -2.59 2.53 -12.57
C GLU A 143 -1.94 1.78 -11.40
N GLU A 144 -0.63 1.58 -11.41
CA GLU A 144 0.10 0.86 -10.35
C GLU A 144 0.42 1.76 -9.13
N TRP A 145 0.37 3.08 -9.30
CA TRP A 145 0.78 4.00 -8.25
C TRP A 145 -0.06 4.00 -6.98
N PRO A 146 -1.40 3.81 -7.02
CA PRO A 146 -2.17 3.58 -5.81
C PRO A 146 -1.65 2.37 -5.02
N PHE A 147 -1.26 1.29 -5.71
CA PHE A 147 -0.72 0.08 -5.08
C PHE A 147 0.64 0.34 -4.44
N ILE A 148 1.56 0.95 -5.20
CA ILE A 148 2.89 1.32 -4.72
C ILE A 148 2.79 2.26 -3.50
N ARG A 149 1.92 3.27 -3.57
CA ARG A 149 1.68 4.20 -2.46
C ARG A 149 1.20 3.47 -1.21
N ASP A 150 0.19 2.62 -1.35
CA ASP A 150 -0.43 1.94 -0.22
C ASP A 150 0.55 0.97 0.46
N ILE A 151 1.38 0.25 -0.31
CA ILE A 151 2.48 -0.56 0.25
C ILE A 151 3.50 0.34 0.99
N LEU A 152 3.97 1.42 0.35
CA LEU A 152 4.98 2.29 0.97
C LEU A 152 4.49 2.94 2.26
N LEU A 153 3.23 3.38 2.30
CA LEU A 153 2.58 3.90 3.49
C LEU A 153 2.51 2.84 4.59
N TRP A 154 1.97 1.67 4.26
CA TRP A 154 1.82 0.60 5.22
C TRP A 154 3.18 0.17 5.79
N VAL A 155 4.19 0.00 4.94
CA VAL A 155 5.56 -0.35 5.37
C VAL A 155 6.15 0.73 6.28
N TYR A 156 5.97 2.01 5.92
CA TYR A 156 6.49 3.13 6.72
C TYR A 156 5.84 3.23 8.10
N GLU A 157 4.53 3.03 8.18
CA GLU A 157 3.76 3.12 9.41
C GLU A 157 4.16 2.03 10.40
N HIS A 158 4.26 0.79 9.92
CA HIS A 158 4.37 -0.40 10.76
C HIS A 158 5.81 -0.86 11.03
N PHE A 159 6.75 -0.68 10.08
CA PHE A 159 8.13 -1.21 10.23
C PHE A 159 9.15 -0.10 10.39
N VAL A 160 9.52 0.16 11.65
CA VAL A 160 10.50 1.22 12.00
C VAL A 160 11.85 1.01 11.30
N ALA A 161 12.31 -0.25 11.20
CA ALA A 161 13.56 -0.60 10.55
C ALA A 161 13.60 -0.18 9.06
N ARG A 162 12.47 -0.20 8.36
CA ARG A 162 12.36 0.10 6.93
C ARG A 162 12.14 1.60 6.65
N ARG A 163 11.84 2.42 7.65
CA ARG A 163 11.55 3.87 7.49
C ARG A 163 12.68 4.66 6.83
N SER A 164 13.94 4.28 7.05
CA SER A 164 15.08 4.94 6.40
C SER A 164 15.07 4.70 4.89
N GLN A 165 14.86 3.44 4.48
CA GLN A 165 14.81 3.04 3.08
C GLN A 165 13.62 3.69 2.35
N VAL A 166 12.43 3.71 2.95
CA VAL A 166 11.24 4.37 2.38
C VAL A 166 11.47 5.87 2.18
N ARG A 167 12.02 6.58 3.19
CA ARG A 167 12.34 8.01 3.07
C ARG A 167 13.36 8.28 1.96
N SER A 168 14.39 7.45 1.88
CA SER A 168 15.41 7.55 0.81
C SER A 168 14.81 7.28 -0.57
N LEU A 169 13.85 6.35 -0.67
CA LEU A 169 13.15 6.07 -1.93
C LEU A 169 12.35 7.28 -2.40
N VAL A 170 11.40 7.73 -1.58
CA VAL A 170 10.52 8.86 -1.90
C VAL A 170 11.33 10.13 -2.15
N GLY A 171 12.35 10.40 -1.33
CA GLY A 171 13.22 11.55 -1.48
C GLY A 171 14.03 11.55 -2.79
N ARG A 172 14.57 10.38 -3.20
CA ARG A 172 15.28 10.25 -4.48
C ARG A 172 14.34 10.49 -5.66
N THR A 173 13.15 9.89 -5.64
CA THR A 173 12.18 10.04 -6.74
C THR A 173 11.68 11.48 -6.86
N LEU A 174 11.33 12.14 -5.75
CA LEU A 174 10.89 13.54 -5.77
C LEU A 174 12.02 14.49 -6.23
N ARG A 175 13.26 14.24 -5.80
CA ARG A 175 14.42 15.00 -6.27
C ARG A 175 14.66 14.79 -7.77
N SER A 176 14.51 13.56 -8.26
CA SER A 176 14.61 13.24 -9.69
C SER A 176 13.54 13.99 -10.48
N PHE A 177 12.29 13.97 -10.01
CA PHE A 177 11.18 14.71 -10.61
C PHE A 177 11.44 16.22 -10.70
N CYS A 178 11.99 16.84 -9.65
CA CYS A 178 12.33 18.27 -9.67
C CYS A 178 13.42 18.63 -10.69
N LYS A 179 14.35 17.71 -10.98
CA LYS A 179 15.46 17.94 -11.92
C LYS A 179 15.11 17.61 -13.36
N PHE A 180 14.46 16.47 -13.57
CA PHE A 180 14.14 15.89 -14.86
C PHE A 180 12.65 15.62 -14.88
N ALA A 181 11.82 16.67 -14.96
CA ALA A 181 10.37 16.53 -14.92
C ALA A 181 9.89 15.57 -16.03
N HIS A 182 9.68 14.31 -15.66
CA HIS A 182 9.24 13.27 -16.57
C HIS A 182 7.72 13.17 -16.51
N ARG A 183 7.08 13.12 -17.68
CA ARG A 183 5.62 13.14 -17.87
C ARG A 183 4.86 12.01 -17.17
N ASN A 184 5.54 10.94 -16.75
CA ASN A 184 4.92 9.68 -16.34
C ASN A 184 5.06 9.36 -14.85
N VAL A 185 5.60 10.27 -14.04
CA VAL A 185 5.68 10.06 -12.58
C VAL A 185 4.51 10.80 -11.92
N PRO A 186 3.43 10.12 -11.50
CA PRO A 186 2.42 10.73 -10.67
C PRO A 186 3.03 11.03 -9.29
N VAL A 187 3.25 12.32 -9.07
CA VAL A 187 3.88 12.85 -7.87
C VAL A 187 2.93 12.85 -6.67
N ALA A 188 1.61 12.95 -6.91
CA ALA A 188 0.62 13.01 -5.84
C ALA A 188 0.69 11.78 -4.89
N PRO A 189 0.75 10.53 -5.40
CA PRO A 189 0.99 9.34 -4.58
C PRO A 189 2.26 9.43 -3.71
N LEU A 190 3.38 9.93 -4.24
CA LEU A 190 4.63 10.09 -3.46
C LEU A 190 4.49 11.15 -2.37
N LEU A 191 3.80 12.25 -2.65
CA LEU A 191 3.51 13.28 -1.66
C LEU A 191 2.57 12.77 -0.56
N GLN A 192 1.64 11.86 -0.89
CA GLN A 192 0.81 11.19 0.11
C GLN A 192 1.64 10.32 1.05
N VAL A 193 2.69 9.64 0.56
CA VAL A 193 3.67 8.94 1.41
C VAL A 193 4.50 9.93 2.24
N LEU A 194 4.84 11.09 1.68
CA LEU A 194 5.64 12.11 2.34
C LEU A 194 4.92 12.79 3.52
N ALA A 195 3.59 12.94 3.46
CA ALA A 195 2.82 13.59 4.52
C ALA A 195 3.02 12.98 5.93
N PRO A 196 2.81 11.65 6.16
CA PRO A 196 3.10 11.04 7.45
C PRO A 196 4.59 11.08 7.82
N VAL A 197 5.49 11.06 6.83
CA VAL A 197 6.94 11.25 7.05
C VAL A 197 7.21 12.63 7.66
N ILE A 198 6.65 13.69 7.08
CA ILE A 198 6.79 15.07 7.57
C ILE A 198 6.18 15.16 8.97
N ARG A 199 4.98 14.62 9.19
CA ARG A 199 4.32 14.63 10.51
C ARG A 199 5.20 14.01 11.60
N GLY A 200 5.97 12.97 11.27
CA GLY A 200 6.91 12.30 12.17
C GLY A 200 8.22 13.06 12.45
N PHE A 201 8.50 14.19 11.80
CA PHE A 201 9.73 14.94 12.07
C PHE A 201 9.80 15.47 13.50
N LYS A 202 10.95 15.25 14.14
CA LYS A 202 11.28 15.81 15.45
C LYS A 202 11.53 17.31 15.33
N MET A 203 11.16 18.04 16.39
CA MET A 203 11.43 19.46 16.55
C MET A 203 12.67 19.67 17.42
N PRO A 204 13.51 20.68 17.12
CA PRO A 204 13.45 21.58 15.96
C PRO A 204 13.75 20.84 14.64
N LEU A 205 13.26 21.39 13.53
CA LEU A 205 13.50 20.79 12.21
C LEU A 205 15.00 20.80 11.88
N SER A 206 15.49 19.67 11.35
CA SER A 206 16.87 19.58 10.87
C SER A 206 17.05 20.38 9.57
N GLN A 207 18.30 20.74 9.26
CA GLN A 207 18.62 21.40 7.98
C GLN A 207 18.22 20.55 6.76
N VAL A 208 18.28 19.22 6.88
CA VAL A 208 17.83 18.31 5.80
C VAL A 208 16.31 18.41 5.60
N HIS A 209 15.53 18.55 6.67
CA HIS A 209 14.07 18.74 6.57
C HIS A 209 13.75 20.11 5.97
N ILE A 210 14.49 21.14 6.34
CA ILE A 210 14.35 22.49 5.79
C ILE A 210 14.70 22.48 4.30
N ALA A 211 15.78 21.81 3.90
CA ALA A 211 16.15 21.64 2.49
C ALA A 211 15.06 20.90 1.68
N LEU A 212 14.41 19.88 2.25
CA LEU A 212 13.27 19.22 1.60
C LEU A 212 12.13 20.21 1.26
N LEU A 213 11.81 21.15 2.15
CA LEU A 213 10.81 22.18 1.86
C LEU A 213 11.27 23.10 0.72
N LEU A 214 12.51 23.57 0.79
CA LEU A 214 12.97 24.71 -0.04
C LEU A 214 13.50 24.30 -1.40
N GLU A 215 14.13 23.13 -1.49
CA GLU A 215 14.78 22.64 -2.71
C GLU A 215 13.88 21.68 -3.49
N ILE A 216 12.82 21.16 -2.87
CA ILE A 216 11.92 20.17 -3.50
C ILE A 216 10.48 20.70 -3.50
N LEU A 217 9.85 20.88 -2.34
CA LEU A 217 8.41 21.19 -2.29
C LEU A 217 8.05 22.58 -2.84
N LEU A 218 8.81 23.63 -2.52
CA LEU A 218 8.55 24.97 -3.05
C LEU A 218 8.82 25.06 -4.57
N PRO A 219 9.94 24.55 -5.11
CA PRO A 219 10.16 24.54 -6.56
C PRO A 219 9.07 23.81 -7.35
N MET A 220 8.46 22.77 -6.78
CA MET A 220 7.33 22.05 -7.40
C MET A 220 6.05 22.90 -7.57
N HIS A 221 5.94 24.06 -6.93
CA HIS A 221 4.82 24.99 -7.16
C HIS A 221 4.99 25.84 -8.41
N ARG A 222 6.20 25.91 -8.97
CA ARG A 222 6.42 26.69 -10.18
C ARG A 222 5.68 26.01 -11.34
N PRO A 223 4.94 26.76 -12.16
CA PRO A 223 4.28 26.19 -13.33
C PRO A 223 5.36 25.55 -14.21
N ASN A 224 5.28 24.24 -14.37
CA ASN A 224 6.17 23.53 -15.28
C ASN A 224 5.81 23.99 -16.69
N GLU A 225 6.77 24.58 -17.41
CA GLU A 225 6.61 25.05 -18.80
C GLU A 225 6.28 23.92 -19.79
N TRP A 226 6.30 22.67 -19.32
CA TRP A 226 5.89 21.46 -20.04
C TRP A 226 4.36 21.41 -20.19
N LEU A 227 3.78 22.37 -20.93
CA LEU A 227 2.45 22.23 -21.49
C LEU A 227 2.44 20.97 -22.36
N GLN A 228 1.50 20.07 -22.10
CA GLN A 228 1.04 19.18 -23.17
C GLN A 228 0.38 20.08 -24.21
N TRP A 229 0.92 20.10 -25.43
CA TRP A 229 0.27 20.81 -26.54
C TRP A 229 -1.14 20.25 -26.83
N ASP A 230 -1.49 19.04 -26.34
CA ASP A 230 -2.83 18.45 -26.49
C ASP A 230 -3.79 18.67 -25.30
N ARG A 231 -3.31 19.08 -24.11
CA ARG A 231 -4.17 19.32 -22.93
C ARG A 231 -3.85 20.65 -22.26
N GLN A 232 -4.83 21.55 -22.22
CA GLN A 232 -4.78 22.82 -21.49
C GLN A 232 -4.69 22.68 -19.95
N THR A 233 -4.44 21.48 -19.41
CA THR A 233 -4.37 21.27 -17.94
C THR A 233 -2.91 21.38 -17.47
N PRO A 234 -2.58 22.33 -16.57
CA PRO A 234 -1.23 22.44 -16.06
C PRO A 234 -0.92 21.23 -15.15
N LEU A 235 0.29 20.68 -15.29
CA LEU A 235 0.73 19.47 -14.58
C LEU A 235 0.56 19.57 -13.05
N ILE A 236 0.71 20.78 -12.50
CA ILE A 236 0.51 21.07 -11.08
C ILE A 236 -0.88 20.67 -10.57
N SER A 237 -1.92 20.77 -11.40
CA SER A 237 -3.30 20.43 -11.02
C SER A 237 -3.43 18.97 -10.56
N MET A 238 -2.53 18.08 -10.99
CA MET A 238 -2.58 16.65 -10.63
C MET A 238 -2.07 16.35 -9.22
N TYR A 239 -1.29 17.25 -8.60
CA TYR A 239 -0.67 17.02 -7.29
C TYR A 239 -0.72 18.23 -6.34
N HIS A 240 -1.32 19.35 -6.76
CA HIS A 240 -1.35 20.59 -6.00
C HIS A 240 -1.92 20.40 -4.59
N LYS A 241 -3.01 19.63 -4.47
CA LYS A 241 -3.67 19.36 -3.18
C LYS A 241 -2.71 18.67 -2.20
N GLU A 242 -2.05 17.60 -2.63
CA GLU A 242 -1.11 16.83 -1.82
C GLU A 242 0.14 17.65 -1.47
N LEU A 243 0.59 18.48 -2.41
CA LEU A 243 1.74 19.33 -2.25
C LEU A 243 1.50 20.42 -1.20
N VAL A 244 0.37 21.13 -1.29
CA VAL A 244 -0.05 22.13 -0.31
C VAL A 244 -0.23 21.48 1.06
N HIS A 245 -0.81 20.28 1.13
CA HIS A 245 -0.91 19.54 2.39
C HIS A 245 0.46 19.31 3.05
N CYS A 246 1.47 18.90 2.27
CA CYS A 246 2.83 18.73 2.79
C CYS A 246 3.44 20.05 3.31
N ILE A 247 3.21 21.17 2.62
CA ILE A 247 3.69 22.50 3.08
C ILE A 247 3.01 22.90 4.39
N ILE A 248 1.70 22.73 4.49
CA ILE A 248 0.95 23.05 5.72
C ILE A 248 1.54 22.27 6.91
N LEU A 249 1.86 20.98 6.75
CA LEU A 249 2.50 20.18 7.80
C LEU A 249 3.87 20.73 8.24
N PHE A 250 4.63 21.35 7.33
CA PHE A 250 5.88 22.04 7.68
C PHE A 250 5.63 23.32 8.47
N LEU A 251 4.62 24.11 8.09
CA LEU A 251 4.26 25.35 8.75
C LEU A 251 3.64 25.13 10.14
N GLU A 252 2.84 24.07 10.30
CA GLU A 252 2.33 23.62 11.60
C GLU A 252 3.47 23.28 12.57
N LYS A 253 4.54 22.68 12.06
CA LYS A 253 5.73 22.38 12.86
C LYS A 253 6.56 23.61 13.16
N GLN A 254 6.81 24.46 12.17
CA GLN A 254 7.64 25.65 12.33
C GLN A 254 7.04 26.85 11.56
N PRO A 255 6.21 27.67 12.23
CA PRO A 255 5.52 28.80 11.59
C PRO A 255 6.47 29.86 11.01
N SER A 256 7.70 29.98 11.53
CA SER A 256 8.71 30.92 11.03
C SER A 256 9.14 30.66 9.59
N LEU A 257 8.87 29.45 9.05
CA LEU A 257 9.17 29.12 7.65
C LEU A 257 8.20 29.77 6.66
N SER A 258 7.08 30.34 7.11
CA SER A 258 6.09 31.00 6.25
C SER A 258 6.69 32.12 5.39
N VAL A 259 7.64 32.89 5.93
CA VAL A 259 8.36 33.98 5.23
C VAL A 259 9.09 33.47 3.98
N ARG A 260 9.40 32.16 3.91
CA ARG A 260 10.08 31.54 2.76
C ARG A 260 9.12 30.94 1.74
N CYS A 261 7.84 30.81 2.09
CA CYS A 261 6.79 30.24 1.24
C CYS A 261 5.99 31.30 0.48
N VAL A 262 6.12 32.57 0.88
CA VAL A 262 5.56 33.77 0.22
C VAL A 262 6.57 34.29 -0.81
#